data_AF-A0A914AUE3-F1
#
_entry.id   AF-A0A914AUE3-F1
#
_cell.length_a   1.000
_cell.length_b   1.000
_cell.length_c   1.000
_cell.angle_alpha   90.00
_cell.angle_beta   90.00
_cell.angle_gamma   90.00
#
_symmetry.space_group_name_H-M   'P 1'
#
loop_
_entity.id
_entity.type
_entity.pdbx_description
1 polymer ?
#
loop_
_entity_poly.entity_id
_entity_poly.type
_entity_poly.pdbx_seq_one_letter_code
_entity_poly.pdbx_strand_id
1 'polypeptide(L)'
;MNKGGRANLQNYRPVIRKGIGDRPIRFKCSLQNTILDVLRSKNWVEVKEDEFDFDFFWADRVWMREYFDTCYMEDHVRINHFRNHYELTRKNLMVKNLKRYRKQLEREVSKVEASRCDFFPMTFELPSEYHMFVDEFKRNPGSIWIMKPVAKSQGKGIFLFKKLKDIMEWKKSDSYRPRDSKDEEKEQPETYIVSRYIERPYLIGGRKFDLRVYVLVNSYIPLKAWLYRSGFARFSNSRFSLESIDDTFVHLTNVAVQKTAPDYDPEKGCKWSMQQFRQYLTARHDIQDVEEMYRKMNDIFIKSLQSVQKIMINDKHCFELYGYDILIGHDLKPWLIEVNASPSLTASSQDDYNLKVGLLEDMLHIIDMENKLTGKEKRVGGFDLMWDDGPVMAEEGGVDCISPPSYSTNTFLGCHVDRKAQLRQLFKHLAANKKT
;
A
#
# COMPACT_ATOMS: atom_id res chain seq x y z
N MET A 1 -32.40 11.92 38.17
CA MET A 1 -32.40 10.46 38.38
C MET A 1 -32.53 9.76 37.03
N ASN A 2 -31.73 8.72 36.85
CA ASN A 2 -31.37 8.01 35.62
C ASN A 2 -32.52 7.61 34.69
N LYS A 3 -32.28 7.77 33.38
CA LYS A 3 -32.75 6.83 32.35
C LYS A 3 -31.55 6.40 31.50
N GLY A 4 -30.93 5.29 31.92
CA GLY A 4 -29.90 4.61 31.14
C GLY A 4 -30.54 3.75 30.06
N GLY A 5 -30.27 4.06 28.79
CA GLY A 5 -30.55 3.18 27.67
C GLY A 5 -29.47 2.12 27.57
N ARG A 6 -29.81 0.87 27.86
CA ARG A 6 -28.96 -0.29 27.55
C ARG A 6 -28.96 -0.49 26.04
N ALA A 7 -27.80 -0.37 25.41
CA ALA A 7 -27.59 -0.83 24.04
C ALA A 7 -27.67 -2.36 24.00
N ASN A 8 -28.53 -2.89 23.13
CA ASN A 8 -28.68 -4.33 22.88
C ASN A 8 -27.42 -4.88 22.21
N LEU A 9 -26.54 -5.49 23.00
CA LEU A 9 -25.54 -6.44 22.55
C LEU A 9 -26.21 -7.82 22.44
N GLN A 10 -26.85 -8.12 21.31
CA GLN A 10 -27.23 -9.51 21.03
C GLN A 10 -27.24 -9.83 19.53
N ASN A 11 -26.48 -10.87 19.22
CA ASN A 11 -26.52 -11.71 18.02
C ASN A 11 -25.68 -11.30 16.79
N TYR A 12 -24.37 -11.13 16.98
CA TYR A 12 -23.43 -11.50 15.92
C TYR A 12 -23.20 -13.01 16.00
N ARG A 13 -23.92 -13.79 15.19
CA ARG A 13 -23.58 -15.21 14.98
C ARG A 13 -22.35 -15.24 14.07
N PRO A 14 -21.21 -15.81 14.49
CA PRO A 14 -20.09 -16.01 13.57
C PRO A 14 -20.59 -16.88 12.42
N VAL A 15 -20.49 -16.36 11.20
CA VAL A 15 -20.72 -17.15 9.99
C VAL A 15 -19.61 -18.19 9.98
N ILE A 16 -19.92 -19.41 10.41
CA ILE A 16 -19.04 -20.56 10.25
C ILE A 16 -18.91 -20.77 8.74
N ARG A 17 -17.81 -20.31 8.16
CA ARG A 17 -17.45 -20.61 6.77
C ARG A 17 -17.32 -22.13 6.70
N LYS A 18 -18.24 -22.81 5.98
CA LYS A 18 -18.01 -24.20 5.59
C LYS A 18 -16.75 -24.18 4.72
N GLY A 19 -15.73 -24.95 5.10
CA GLY A 19 -14.59 -25.20 4.22
C GLY A 19 -15.08 -25.76 2.90
N ILE A 20 -14.33 -25.46 1.85
CA ILE A 20 -14.24 -26.41 0.74
C ILE A 20 -13.84 -27.73 1.42
N GLY A 21 -14.65 -28.79 1.26
CA GLY A 21 -14.49 -30.06 2.00
C GLY A 21 -13.12 -30.72 1.80
N ASP A 22 -13.01 -32.04 2.02
CA ASP A 22 -11.73 -32.77 1.94
C ASP A 22 -11.05 -32.80 0.55
N ARG A 23 -11.56 -32.06 -0.45
CA ARG A 23 -10.93 -31.94 -1.78
C ARG A 23 -9.79 -30.90 -1.76
N PRO A 24 -8.73 -31.10 -2.57
CA PRO A 24 -7.70 -30.09 -2.76
C PRO A 24 -8.29 -28.76 -3.24
N ILE A 25 -7.73 -27.65 -2.74
CA ILE A 25 -8.03 -26.31 -3.21
C ILE A 25 -7.48 -26.15 -4.63
N ARG A 26 -8.29 -25.62 -5.52
CA ARG A 26 -7.95 -25.32 -6.91
C ARG A 26 -7.56 -23.86 -7.05
N PHE A 27 -6.41 -23.58 -7.63
CA PHE A 27 -5.94 -22.22 -7.82
C PHE A 27 -5.66 -21.89 -9.28
N LYS A 28 -5.85 -20.60 -9.60
CA LYS A 28 -5.44 -19.99 -10.87
C LYS A 28 -4.50 -18.83 -10.58
N CYS A 29 -3.55 -18.57 -11.46
CA CYS A 29 -2.63 -17.45 -11.33
C CYS A 29 -2.27 -16.86 -12.69
N SER A 30 -2.57 -15.58 -12.90
CA SER A 30 -2.21 -14.87 -14.14
C SER A 30 -0.72 -14.51 -14.24
N LEU A 31 0.06 -14.67 -13.16
CA LEU A 31 1.40 -14.12 -13.06
C LEU A 31 2.47 -15.20 -12.85
N GLN A 32 3.47 -15.21 -13.71
CA GLN A 32 4.62 -16.12 -13.64
C GLN A 32 5.73 -15.52 -12.75
N ASN A 33 5.49 -15.40 -11.44
CA ASN A 33 6.44 -14.84 -10.47
C ASN A 33 6.33 -15.55 -9.10
N THR A 34 6.90 -14.95 -8.05
CA THR A 34 6.91 -15.48 -6.68
C THR A 34 5.52 -15.86 -6.15
N ILE A 35 4.44 -15.27 -6.68
CA ILE A 35 3.06 -15.69 -6.37
C ILE A 35 2.83 -17.14 -6.77
N LEU A 36 3.18 -17.50 -8.01
CA LEU A 36 3.01 -18.85 -8.53
C LEU A 36 3.86 -19.85 -7.78
N ASP A 37 5.11 -19.49 -7.42
CA ASP A 37 5.98 -20.32 -6.58
C ASP A 37 5.31 -20.66 -5.24
N VAL A 38 4.70 -19.66 -4.60
CA VAL A 38 4.01 -19.83 -3.32
C VAL A 38 2.75 -20.66 -3.47
N LEU A 39 1.97 -20.49 -4.54
CA LEU A 39 0.78 -21.29 -4.77
C LEU A 39 1.12 -22.75 -5.07
N ARG A 40 2.17 -23.01 -5.88
CA ARG A 40 2.67 -24.35 -6.19
C ARG A 40 3.33 -25.05 -5.00
N SER A 41 3.85 -24.31 -4.03
CA SER A 41 4.40 -24.90 -2.80
C SER A 41 3.31 -25.35 -1.82
N LYS A 42 2.05 -24.98 -2.05
CA LYS A 42 0.91 -25.51 -1.31
C LYS A 42 0.48 -26.86 -1.86
N ASN A 43 -0.26 -27.61 -1.05
CA ASN A 43 -0.96 -28.82 -1.49
C ASN A 43 -2.25 -28.47 -2.27
N TRP A 44 -2.15 -27.53 -3.20
CA TRP A 44 -3.24 -27.02 -4.03
C TRP A 44 -3.03 -27.46 -5.48
N VAL A 45 -4.09 -27.49 -6.28
CA VAL A 45 -4.06 -27.93 -7.68
C VAL A 45 -4.20 -26.74 -8.61
N GLU A 46 -3.26 -26.57 -9.54
CA GLU A 46 -3.33 -25.52 -10.57
C GLU A 46 -4.39 -25.90 -11.61
N VAL A 47 -5.35 -25.01 -11.88
CA VAL A 47 -6.36 -25.20 -12.94
C VAL A 47 -5.84 -24.72 -14.29
N LYS A 48 -6.42 -25.24 -15.37
CA LYS A 48 -6.05 -24.80 -16.73
C LYS A 48 -6.53 -23.39 -17.03
N GLU A 49 -5.91 -22.74 -18.01
CA GLU A 49 -6.19 -21.33 -18.36
C GLU A 49 -7.63 -21.10 -18.85
N ASP A 50 -8.22 -22.08 -19.52
CA ASP A 50 -9.58 -22.05 -20.06
C ASP A 50 -10.67 -22.39 -19.03
N GLU A 51 -10.28 -22.88 -17.85
CA GLU A 51 -11.21 -23.23 -16.78
C GLU A 51 -11.58 -22.00 -15.92
N PHE A 52 -12.87 -21.84 -15.66
CA PHE A 52 -13.45 -20.83 -14.77
C PHE A 52 -13.83 -21.39 -13.40
N ASP A 53 -13.57 -22.67 -13.16
CA ASP A 53 -13.90 -23.37 -11.94
C ASP A 53 -12.66 -23.44 -11.02
N PHE A 54 -12.46 -22.39 -10.24
CA PHE A 54 -11.34 -22.21 -9.32
C PHE A 54 -11.84 -21.77 -7.95
N ASP A 55 -11.06 -22.08 -6.91
CA ASP A 55 -11.40 -21.67 -5.54
C ASP A 55 -10.61 -20.40 -5.14
N PHE A 56 -9.38 -20.28 -5.63
CA PHE A 56 -8.53 -19.10 -5.43
C PHE A 56 -7.98 -18.63 -6.77
N PHE A 57 -8.11 -17.34 -7.06
CA PHE A 57 -7.53 -16.76 -8.27
C PHE A 57 -6.69 -15.53 -7.95
N TRP A 58 -5.40 -15.62 -8.26
CA TRP A 58 -4.58 -14.44 -8.44
C TRP A 58 -4.76 -13.87 -9.86
N ALA A 59 -5.77 -13.05 -10.03
CA ALA A 59 -6.10 -12.37 -11.26
C ALA A 59 -5.17 -11.18 -11.53
N ASP A 60 -4.88 -10.94 -12.80
CA ASP A 60 -4.36 -9.66 -13.26
C ASP A 60 -5.50 -8.63 -13.47
N ARG A 61 -5.10 -7.38 -13.69
CA ARG A 61 -6.05 -6.26 -13.85
C ARG A 61 -6.84 -6.30 -15.16
N VAL A 62 -6.33 -6.97 -16.19
CA VAL A 62 -7.01 -7.12 -17.48
C VAL A 62 -8.19 -8.07 -17.30
N TRP A 63 -7.94 -9.21 -16.66
CA TRP A 63 -8.99 -10.18 -16.35
C TRP A 63 -10.09 -9.57 -15.48
N MET A 64 -9.71 -8.83 -14.43
CA MET A 64 -10.67 -8.14 -13.55
C MET A 64 -11.59 -7.18 -14.30
N ARG A 65 -11.10 -6.51 -15.35
CA ARG A 65 -11.88 -5.58 -16.15
C ARG A 65 -12.82 -6.28 -17.13
N GLU A 66 -12.39 -7.41 -17.69
CA GLU A 66 -13.09 -8.07 -18.80
C GLU A 66 -14.10 -9.13 -18.36
N TYR A 67 -13.81 -9.84 -17.26
CA TYR A 67 -14.56 -11.04 -16.88
C TYR A 67 -15.24 -10.96 -15.51
N PHE A 68 -14.78 -10.09 -14.60
CA PHE A 68 -15.29 -10.08 -13.22
C PHE A 68 -16.81 -9.88 -13.15
N ASP A 69 -17.35 -9.01 -14.00
CA ASP A 69 -18.79 -8.67 -14.01
C ASP A 69 -19.68 -9.71 -14.68
N THR A 70 -19.09 -10.59 -15.49
CA THR A 70 -19.81 -11.62 -16.25
C THR A 70 -19.64 -13.01 -15.64
N CYS A 71 -18.72 -13.17 -14.69
CA CYS A 71 -18.42 -14.42 -14.01
C CYS A 71 -19.28 -14.59 -12.76
N TYR A 72 -20.05 -15.68 -12.69
CA TYR A 72 -20.69 -16.12 -11.45
C TYR A 72 -19.67 -16.87 -10.60
N MET A 73 -19.50 -16.47 -9.35
CA MET A 73 -18.55 -17.08 -8.40
C MET A 73 -19.29 -17.66 -7.21
N GLU A 74 -18.86 -18.84 -6.76
CA GLU A 74 -19.35 -19.42 -5.52
C GLU A 74 -18.82 -18.67 -4.28
N ASP A 75 -19.56 -18.77 -3.17
CA ASP A 75 -19.26 -18.09 -1.90
C ASP A 75 -17.84 -18.29 -1.34
N HIS A 76 -17.23 -19.43 -1.65
CA HIS A 76 -15.92 -19.79 -1.17
C HIS A 76 -14.78 -19.15 -1.99
N VAL A 77 -15.06 -18.68 -3.20
CA VAL A 77 -14.07 -18.16 -4.15
C VAL A 77 -13.38 -16.91 -3.59
N ARG A 78 -12.06 -16.81 -3.80
CA ARG A 78 -11.29 -15.62 -3.43
C ARG A 78 -10.45 -15.09 -4.58
N ILE A 79 -10.47 -13.77 -4.77
CA ILE A 79 -9.76 -13.03 -5.83
C ILE A 79 -9.04 -11.80 -5.24
N ASN A 80 -7.84 -11.51 -5.73
CA ASN A 80 -6.89 -10.54 -5.17
C ASN A 80 -7.11 -9.06 -5.56
N HIS A 81 -8.30 -8.68 -6.03
CA HIS A 81 -8.61 -7.30 -6.40
C HIS A 81 -10.04 -6.91 -6.06
N PHE A 82 -10.24 -5.71 -5.50
CA PHE A 82 -11.57 -5.07 -5.47
C PHE A 82 -11.89 -4.42 -6.82
N ARG A 83 -13.16 -4.47 -7.24
CA ARG A 83 -13.60 -4.03 -8.58
C ARG A 83 -13.15 -2.61 -8.94
N ASN A 84 -13.28 -1.66 -8.01
CA ASN A 84 -12.85 -0.28 -8.17
C ASN A 84 -11.66 0.09 -7.28
N HIS A 85 -10.70 -0.84 -7.09
CA HIS A 85 -9.45 -0.61 -6.35
C HIS A 85 -8.69 0.66 -6.81
N TYR A 86 -8.93 1.10 -8.05
CA TYR A 86 -8.38 2.30 -8.63
C TYR A 86 -8.81 3.60 -7.91
N GLU A 87 -9.88 3.60 -7.12
CA GLU A 87 -10.27 4.74 -6.28
C GLU A 87 -9.20 5.11 -5.24
N LEU A 88 -8.43 4.12 -4.78
CA LEU A 88 -7.29 4.34 -3.87
C LEU A 88 -5.96 4.41 -4.61
N THR A 89 -5.84 3.72 -5.75
CA THR A 89 -4.53 3.45 -6.37
C THR A 89 -4.23 4.31 -7.60
N ARG A 90 -5.24 4.94 -8.23
CA ARG A 90 -5.00 5.99 -9.23
C ARG A 90 -4.71 7.31 -8.52
N LYS A 91 -3.64 7.98 -8.95
CA LYS A 91 -3.08 9.15 -8.26
C LYS A 91 -4.08 10.29 -8.09
N ASN A 92 -4.85 10.63 -9.13
CA ASN A 92 -5.88 11.67 -9.06
C ASN A 92 -7.05 11.28 -8.14
N LEU A 93 -7.56 10.04 -8.25
CA LEU A 93 -8.68 9.56 -7.44
C LEU A 93 -8.30 9.46 -5.96
N MET A 94 -7.11 8.95 -5.65
CA MET A 94 -6.56 8.92 -4.29
C MET A 94 -6.57 10.32 -3.67
N VAL A 95 -6.01 11.32 -4.38
CA VAL A 95 -5.96 12.72 -3.90
C VAL A 95 -7.36 13.30 -3.77
N LYS A 96 -8.25 13.06 -4.73
CA LYS A 96 -9.65 13.51 -4.69
C LYS A 96 -10.39 12.95 -3.48
N ASN A 97 -10.23 11.65 -3.23
CA ASN A 97 -10.88 10.95 -2.12
C ASN A 97 -10.32 11.40 -0.77
N LEU A 98 -9.00 11.57 -0.64
CA LEU A 98 -8.37 12.14 0.56
C LEU A 98 -8.80 13.59 0.83
N LYS A 99 -8.83 14.45 -0.19
CA LYS A 99 -9.33 15.84 -0.08
C LYS A 99 -10.79 15.85 0.40
N ARG A 100 -11.64 14.99 -0.16
CA ARG A 100 -13.05 14.85 0.24
C ARG A 100 -13.17 14.39 1.68
N TYR A 101 -12.43 13.36 2.06
CA TYR A 101 -12.44 12.79 3.41
C TYR A 101 -11.96 13.79 4.46
N ARG A 102 -10.89 14.53 4.19
CA ARG A 102 -10.41 15.63 5.05
C ARG A 102 -11.50 16.68 5.29
N LYS A 103 -12.19 17.13 4.23
CA LYS A 103 -13.32 18.08 4.34
C LYS A 103 -14.48 17.50 5.14
N GLN A 104 -14.72 16.19 5.04
CA GLN A 104 -15.74 15.51 5.83
C GLN A 104 -15.37 15.51 7.32
N LEU A 105 -14.14 15.13 7.68
CA LEU A 105 -13.66 15.14 9.07
C LEU A 105 -13.70 16.55 9.68
N GLU A 106 -13.39 17.58 8.90
CA GLU A 106 -13.45 18.97 9.36
C GLU A 106 -14.87 19.41 9.71
N ARG A 107 -15.89 18.89 9.00
CA ARG A 107 -17.31 19.20 9.22
C ARG A 107 -17.94 18.34 10.32
N GLU A 108 -17.62 17.05 10.36
CA GLU A 108 -18.29 16.06 11.21
C GLU A 108 -17.58 15.81 12.55
N VAL A 109 -16.26 16.04 12.62
CA VAL A 109 -15.44 15.68 13.80
C VAL A 109 -14.74 16.92 14.36
N SER A 110 -13.65 17.37 13.73
CA SER A 110 -12.92 18.58 14.12
C SER A 110 -11.83 18.94 13.10
N LYS A 111 -11.36 20.18 13.16
CA LYS A 111 -10.17 20.63 12.42
C LYS A 111 -8.90 19.86 12.80
N VAL A 112 -8.77 19.44 14.07
CA VAL A 112 -7.62 18.69 14.57
C VAL A 112 -7.60 17.28 13.97
N GLU A 113 -8.74 16.62 13.89
CA GLU A 113 -8.81 15.29 13.28
C GLU A 113 -8.60 15.34 11.75
N ALA A 114 -9.06 16.43 11.12
CA ALA A 114 -8.83 16.68 9.70
C ALA A 114 -7.35 16.97 9.39
N SER A 115 -6.60 17.66 10.26
CA SER A 115 -5.17 17.94 10.01
C SER A 115 -4.30 16.68 10.07
N ARG A 116 -4.78 15.60 10.71
CA ARG A 116 -4.15 14.27 10.60
C ARG A 116 -4.25 13.66 9.21
N CYS A 117 -4.97 14.28 8.26
CA CYS A 117 -4.94 13.92 6.84
C CYS A 117 -3.90 14.71 6.03
N ASP A 118 -3.15 15.64 6.64
CA ASP A 118 -2.15 16.48 5.95
C ASP A 118 -0.82 15.72 5.74
N PHE A 119 -0.92 14.46 5.28
CA PHE A 119 0.18 13.53 5.05
C PHE A 119 0.44 13.26 3.56
N PHE A 120 -0.23 13.93 2.65
CA PHE A 120 0.06 13.84 1.21
C PHE A 120 0.43 15.24 0.69
N PRO A 121 1.36 15.34 -0.28
CA PRO A 121 1.75 16.63 -0.82
C PRO A 121 0.56 17.35 -1.46
N MET A 122 0.56 18.67 -1.37
CA MET A 122 -0.42 19.50 -2.06
C MET A 122 -0.42 19.18 -3.55
N THR A 123 -1.57 18.76 -4.06
CA THR A 123 -1.68 18.18 -5.40
C THR A 123 -2.89 18.70 -6.15
N PHE A 124 -2.74 18.93 -7.45
CA PHE A 124 -3.77 19.39 -8.38
C PHE A 124 -3.84 18.46 -9.59
N GLU A 125 -5.04 18.18 -10.08
CA GLU A 125 -5.29 17.42 -11.31
C GLU A 125 -5.38 18.38 -12.50
N LEU A 126 -4.58 18.14 -13.55
CA LEU A 126 -4.61 18.92 -14.78
C LEU A 126 -5.29 18.15 -15.91
N PRO A 127 -6.12 18.81 -16.73
CA PRO A 127 -6.32 20.27 -16.80
C PRO A 127 -7.37 20.86 -15.83
N SER A 128 -8.14 20.04 -15.10
CA SER A 128 -9.33 20.47 -14.35
C SER A 128 -9.08 21.49 -13.24
N GLU A 129 -7.94 21.40 -12.54
CA GLU A 129 -7.56 22.29 -11.43
C GLU A 129 -6.44 23.27 -11.85
N TYR A 130 -6.26 23.54 -13.15
CA TYR A 130 -5.16 24.39 -13.66
C TYR A 130 -5.11 25.78 -13.03
N HIS A 131 -6.25 26.47 -12.97
CA HIS A 131 -6.30 27.83 -12.39
C HIS A 131 -5.94 27.82 -10.90
N MET A 132 -6.45 26.85 -10.14
CA MET A 132 -6.12 26.68 -8.73
C MET A 132 -4.63 26.42 -8.54
N PHE A 133 -4.04 25.57 -9.39
CA PHE A 133 -2.61 25.31 -9.39
C PHE A 133 -1.81 26.58 -9.69
N VAL A 134 -2.18 27.35 -10.72
CA VAL A 134 -1.44 28.57 -11.10
C VAL A 134 -1.50 29.63 -9.99
N ASP A 135 -2.64 29.78 -9.33
CA ASP A 135 -2.77 30.71 -8.21
C ASP A 135 -1.86 30.31 -7.05
N GLU A 136 -1.82 29.03 -6.71
CA GLU A 136 -0.96 28.51 -5.65
C GLU A 136 0.53 28.56 -6.01
N PHE A 137 0.85 28.30 -7.28
CA PHE A 137 2.21 28.43 -7.81
C PHE A 137 2.72 29.87 -7.69
N LYS A 138 1.87 30.86 -7.99
CA LYS A 138 2.20 32.29 -7.85
C LYS A 138 2.39 32.73 -6.41
N ARG A 139 1.66 32.14 -5.45
CA ARG A 139 1.83 32.42 -4.01
C ARG A 139 3.15 31.91 -3.44
N ASN A 140 3.74 30.88 -4.04
CA ASN A 140 4.95 30.23 -3.55
C ASN A 140 6.07 30.24 -4.61
N PRO A 141 6.59 31.43 -5.01
CA PRO A 141 7.59 31.54 -6.06
C PRO A 141 8.87 30.76 -5.72
N GLY A 142 9.46 30.11 -6.73
CA GLY A 142 10.69 29.31 -6.58
C GLY A 142 10.46 27.88 -6.05
N SER A 143 9.23 27.54 -5.69
CA SER A 143 8.84 26.19 -5.29
C SER A 143 9.08 25.16 -6.39
N ILE A 144 9.60 23.99 -6.01
CA ILE A 144 9.74 22.83 -6.91
C ILE A 144 8.44 22.02 -6.94
N TRP A 145 8.01 21.66 -8.13
CA TRP A 145 6.82 20.84 -8.35
C TRP A 145 7.19 19.61 -9.17
N ILE A 146 6.41 18.54 -9.02
CA ILE A 146 6.57 17.29 -9.76
C ILE A 146 5.29 16.97 -10.50
N MET A 147 5.41 16.75 -11.82
CA MET A 147 4.32 16.28 -12.66
C MET A 147 4.39 14.77 -12.79
N LYS A 148 3.24 14.11 -12.65
CA LYS A 148 3.13 12.66 -12.82
C LYS A 148 1.90 12.31 -13.64
N PRO A 149 2.00 11.42 -14.64
CA PRO A 149 0.83 10.90 -15.34
C PRO A 149 -0.05 10.11 -14.36
N VAL A 150 -1.37 10.23 -14.53
CA VAL A 150 -2.36 9.64 -13.61
C VAL A 150 -2.32 8.10 -13.61
N ALA A 151 -2.19 7.50 -14.79
CA ALA A 151 -2.36 6.06 -14.99
C ALA A 151 -1.04 5.30 -15.26
N LYS A 152 0.09 5.99 -15.44
CA LYS A 152 1.39 5.33 -15.65
C LYS A 152 2.09 5.05 -14.32
N SER A 153 3.07 4.15 -14.38
CA SER A 153 3.88 3.68 -13.25
C SER A 153 5.37 3.65 -13.64
N GLN A 154 6.23 3.17 -12.73
CA GLN A 154 7.68 2.97 -12.98
C GLN A 154 8.49 4.25 -13.25
N GLY A 155 7.97 5.42 -12.88
CA GLY A 155 8.66 6.70 -13.10
C GLY A 155 8.53 7.28 -14.51
N LYS A 156 7.84 6.59 -15.43
CA LYS A 156 7.67 7.04 -16.82
C LYS A 156 6.81 8.31 -16.88
N GLY A 157 7.28 9.32 -17.60
CA GLY A 157 6.59 10.61 -17.79
C GLY A 157 6.64 11.54 -16.58
N ILE A 158 7.44 11.21 -15.56
CA ILE A 158 7.63 12.08 -14.40
C ILE A 158 8.71 13.12 -14.71
N PHE A 159 8.43 14.38 -14.40
CA PHE A 159 9.45 15.44 -14.44
C PHE A 159 9.22 16.46 -13.34
N LEU A 160 10.29 17.15 -12.96
CA LEU A 160 10.26 18.24 -11.99
C LEU A 160 10.31 19.58 -12.75
N PHE A 161 9.75 20.62 -12.15
CA PHE A 161 9.81 21.96 -12.72
C PHE A 161 9.81 23.04 -11.63
N LYS A 162 10.37 24.20 -11.97
CA LYS A 162 10.46 25.39 -11.10
C LYS A 162 9.77 26.61 -11.72
N LYS A 163 9.52 26.60 -13.03
CA LYS A 163 8.86 27.70 -13.77
C LYS A 163 7.70 27.13 -14.59
N LEU A 164 6.63 27.92 -14.76
CA LEU A 164 5.50 27.53 -15.62
C LEU A 164 5.90 27.35 -17.09
N LYS A 165 6.98 28.02 -17.53
CA LYS A 165 7.52 27.85 -18.89
C LYS A 165 7.99 26.43 -19.16
N ASP A 166 8.56 25.76 -18.16
CA ASP A 166 9.04 24.38 -18.24
C ASP A 166 7.90 23.41 -18.64
N ILE A 167 6.67 23.64 -18.15
CA ILE A 167 5.48 22.85 -18.53
C ILE A 167 5.15 23.04 -20.02
N MET A 168 5.25 24.29 -20.51
CA MET A 168 4.96 24.61 -21.91
C MET A 168 6.01 24.03 -22.87
N GLU A 169 7.27 24.03 -22.46
CA GLU A 169 8.37 23.41 -23.21
C GLU A 169 8.25 21.89 -23.22
N TRP A 170 7.94 21.28 -22.08
CA TRP A 170 7.71 19.84 -21.99
C TRP A 170 6.56 19.37 -22.90
N LYS A 171 5.44 20.10 -22.95
CA LYS A 171 4.31 19.82 -23.88
C LYS A 171 4.72 19.84 -25.36
N LYS A 172 5.78 20.56 -25.71
CA LYS A 172 6.30 20.65 -27.09
C LYS A 172 7.32 19.55 -27.41
N SER A 173 7.86 18.87 -26.40
CA SER A 173 8.88 17.84 -26.60
C SER A 173 8.33 16.57 -27.23
N ASP A 174 9.16 15.88 -28.02
CA ASP A 174 8.88 14.55 -28.61
C ASP A 174 8.51 13.50 -27.55
N SER A 175 8.81 13.73 -26.26
CA SER A 175 8.44 12.80 -25.18
C SER A 175 6.94 12.80 -24.85
N TYR A 176 6.22 13.87 -25.23
CA TYR A 176 4.77 14.02 -25.08
C TYR A 176 4.01 13.64 -26.37
N ARG A 177 4.65 13.72 -27.54
CA ARG A 177 4.05 13.37 -28.84
C ARG A 177 4.44 11.93 -29.23
N PRO A 178 3.50 10.98 -29.32
CA PRO A 178 3.80 9.65 -29.84
C PRO A 178 4.44 9.75 -31.23
N ARG A 179 5.56 9.04 -31.46
CA ARG A 179 6.32 9.13 -32.72
C ARG A 179 5.67 8.46 -33.93
N ASP A 180 4.52 7.79 -33.78
CA ASP A 180 3.94 6.95 -34.84
C ASP A 180 2.41 7.07 -35.04
N SER A 181 1.73 8.05 -34.44
CA SER A 181 0.29 8.27 -34.72
C SER A 181 0.12 9.21 -35.92
N LYS A 182 0.12 8.65 -37.13
CA LYS A 182 -0.38 9.32 -38.35
C LYS A 182 -1.90 9.53 -38.35
N ASP A 183 -2.58 9.08 -37.31
CA ASP A 183 -4.01 9.30 -37.10
C ASP A 183 -4.22 10.47 -36.13
N GLU A 184 -4.52 11.65 -36.67
CA GLU A 184 -4.89 12.87 -35.94
C GLU A 184 -6.31 12.79 -35.31
N GLU A 185 -6.83 11.58 -35.05
CA GLU A 185 -8.15 11.40 -34.45
C GLU A 185 -8.09 11.38 -32.91
N LYS A 186 -8.36 12.55 -32.31
CA LYS A 186 -8.96 12.71 -30.97
C LYS A 186 -8.34 11.90 -29.81
N GLU A 187 -7.01 11.83 -29.67
CA GLU A 187 -6.46 11.43 -28.37
C GLU A 187 -6.81 12.50 -27.31
N GLN A 188 -7.58 12.08 -26.30
CA GLN A 188 -7.88 12.96 -25.17
C GLN A 188 -6.56 13.38 -24.51
N PRO A 189 -6.42 14.66 -24.11
CA PRO A 189 -5.19 15.13 -23.48
C PRO A 189 -4.88 14.28 -22.24
N GLU A 190 -3.67 13.72 -22.20
CA GLU A 190 -3.24 12.86 -21.09
C GLU A 190 -3.38 13.61 -19.76
N THR A 191 -4.05 13.00 -18.80
CA THR A 191 -4.29 13.61 -17.48
C THR A 191 -3.05 13.47 -16.59
N TYR A 192 -2.63 14.58 -15.99
CA TYR A 192 -1.50 14.63 -15.06
C TYR A 192 -1.95 15.11 -13.68
N ILE A 193 -1.23 14.69 -12.66
CA ILE A 193 -1.23 15.39 -11.38
C ILE A 193 0.03 16.25 -11.25
N VAL A 194 -0.13 17.41 -10.63
CA VAL A 194 0.95 18.32 -10.24
C VAL A 194 0.99 18.37 -8.73
N SER A 195 2.09 17.91 -8.14
CA SER A 195 2.26 17.86 -6.69
C SER A 195 3.43 18.73 -6.25
N ARG A 196 3.34 19.33 -5.05
CA ARG A 196 4.49 19.99 -4.42
C ARG A 196 5.59 18.96 -4.19
N TYR A 197 6.80 19.24 -4.65
CA TYR A 197 7.94 18.35 -4.43
C TYR A 197 8.42 18.47 -2.98
N ILE A 198 8.74 17.34 -2.35
CA ILE A 198 9.33 17.31 -1.00
C ILE A 198 10.82 17.57 -1.14
N GLU A 199 11.20 18.84 -0.95
CA GLU A 199 12.57 19.34 -1.17
C GLU A 199 13.56 18.92 -0.09
N ARG A 200 13.08 18.64 1.13
CA ARG A 200 13.90 18.19 2.26
C ARG A 200 13.48 16.78 2.71
N PRO A 201 13.74 15.74 1.91
CA PRO A 201 13.55 14.38 2.36
C PRO A 201 14.58 14.04 3.45
N TYR A 202 14.24 13.09 4.32
CA TYR A 202 15.22 12.48 5.21
C TYR A 202 16.22 11.69 4.36
N LEU A 203 17.51 11.84 4.64
CA LEU A 203 18.59 11.23 3.87
C LEU A 203 19.39 10.26 4.74
N ILE A 204 19.81 9.16 4.14
CA ILE A 204 20.71 8.19 4.76
C ILE A 204 21.94 8.10 3.86
N GLY A 205 23.12 8.39 4.42
CA GLY A 205 24.35 8.48 3.63
C GLY A 205 24.28 9.54 2.51
N GLY A 206 23.43 10.55 2.67
CA GLY A 206 23.19 11.59 1.65
C GLY A 206 22.31 11.12 0.47
N ARG A 207 21.70 9.93 0.53
CA ARG A 207 20.83 9.39 -0.52
C ARG A 207 19.37 9.49 -0.14
N LYS A 208 18.52 9.76 -1.13
CA LYS A 208 17.06 9.77 -0.98
C LYS A 208 16.57 8.33 -0.95
N PHE A 209 15.49 8.07 -0.23
CA PHE A 209 14.82 6.78 -0.26
C PHE A 209 13.32 6.90 -0.12
N ASP A 210 12.59 5.87 -0.51
CA ASP A 210 11.18 5.70 -0.18
C ASP A 210 10.98 4.34 0.49
N LEU A 211 9.94 4.21 1.31
CA LEU A 211 9.56 2.98 1.99
C LEU A 211 8.44 2.28 1.21
N ARG A 212 8.64 1.00 0.90
CA ARG A 212 7.59 0.07 0.49
C ARG A 212 7.04 -0.66 1.70
N VAL A 213 5.77 -0.45 1.99
CA VAL A 213 5.01 -1.11 3.08
C VAL A 213 3.84 -1.89 2.49
N TYR A 214 3.50 -3.03 3.09
CA TYR A 214 2.42 -3.90 2.60
C TYR A 214 1.23 -3.88 3.55
N VAL A 215 0.04 -3.61 3.02
CA VAL A 215 -1.23 -3.59 3.76
C VAL A 215 -2.22 -4.51 3.05
N LEU A 216 -2.72 -5.52 3.76
CA LEU A 216 -3.74 -6.43 3.26
C LEU A 216 -5.11 -5.96 3.72
N VAL A 217 -6.06 -5.84 2.80
CA VAL A 217 -7.46 -5.53 3.09
C VAL A 217 -8.34 -6.70 2.68
N ASN A 218 -9.04 -7.28 3.66
CA ASN A 218 -9.94 -8.41 3.43
C ASN A 218 -11.37 -7.97 3.10
N SER A 219 -11.75 -6.78 3.56
CA SER A 219 -13.11 -6.26 3.40
C SER A 219 -13.07 -4.75 3.66
N TYR A 220 -13.94 -4.01 2.97
CA TYR A 220 -14.29 -2.63 3.27
C TYR A 220 -15.63 -2.50 4.01
N ILE A 221 -16.44 -3.57 4.04
CA ILE A 221 -17.75 -3.60 4.71
C ILE A 221 -17.90 -4.91 5.52
N PRO A 222 -17.59 -4.93 6.83
CA PRO A 222 -16.87 -3.88 7.56
C PRO A 222 -15.40 -3.79 7.13
N LEU A 223 -14.73 -2.65 7.39
CA LEU A 223 -13.31 -2.50 7.05
C LEU A 223 -12.47 -3.44 7.91
N LYS A 224 -11.67 -4.30 7.26
CA LYS A 224 -10.71 -5.18 7.92
C LYS A 224 -9.36 -5.12 7.22
N ALA A 225 -8.35 -4.61 7.93
CA ALA A 225 -7.03 -4.32 7.39
C ALA A 225 -5.92 -4.88 8.28
N TRP A 226 -4.86 -5.36 7.63
CA TRP A 226 -3.66 -5.92 8.26
C TRP A 226 -2.42 -5.23 7.73
N LEU A 227 -1.47 -4.96 8.62
CA LEU A 227 -0.17 -4.40 8.29
C LEU A 227 0.88 -5.49 8.34
N TYR A 228 1.67 -5.65 7.27
CA TYR A 228 2.83 -6.53 7.32
C TYR A 228 3.97 -5.86 8.08
N ARG A 229 4.57 -6.56 9.06
CA ARG A 229 5.67 -6.05 9.89
C ARG A 229 6.94 -5.75 9.11
N SER A 230 7.10 -6.36 7.94
CA SER A 230 8.26 -6.16 7.09
C SER A 230 7.94 -5.37 5.82
N GLY A 231 9.00 -4.95 5.14
CA GLY A 231 8.99 -4.08 3.98
C GLY A 231 10.42 -3.71 3.65
N PHE A 232 10.62 -2.69 2.83
CA PHE A 232 11.97 -2.24 2.52
C PHE A 232 12.03 -0.74 2.19
N ALA A 233 13.13 -0.12 2.54
CA ALA A 233 13.53 1.19 2.02
C ALA A 233 14.26 1.00 0.69
N ARG A 234 13.90 1.74 -0.35
CA ARG A 234 14.59 1.78 -1.66
C ARG A 234 15.36 3.07 -1.78
N PHE A 235 16.68 2.98 -1.97
CA PHE A 235 17.55 4.13 -2.11
C PHE A 235 17.71 4.56 -3.57
N SER A 236 17.92 5.86 -3.79
CA SER A 236 18.53 6.38 -5.01
C SER A 236 19.98 5.90 -5.12
N ASN A 237 20.45 5.71 -6.36
CA ASN A 237 21.87 5.39 -6.59
C ASN A 237 22.76 6.61 -6.30
N SER A 238 22.30 7.78 -6.73
CA SER A 238 23.01 9.06 -6.56
C SER A 238 22.68 9.74 -5.22
N ARG A 239 23.61 10.58 -4.75
CA ARG A 239 23.37 11.47 -3.60
C ARG A 239 22.33 12.52 -3.97
N PHE A 240 21.50 12.90 -3.01
CA PHE A 240 20.46 13.89 -3.18
C PHE A 240 21.05 15.30 -3.34
N SER A 241 20.66 16.00 -4.39
CA SER A 241 20.96 17.43 -4.62
C SER A 241 19.78 18.09 -5.32
N LEU A 242 19.53 19.36 -5.04
CA LEU A 242 18.52 20.19 -5.72
C LEU A 242 19.13 21.12 -6.79
N GLU A 243 20.44 21.02 -7.01
CA GLU A 243 21.18 21.79 -8.02
C GLU A 243 20.75 21.40 -9.43
N SER A 244 20.57 20.10 -9.69
CA SER A 244 20.07 19.55 -10.95
C SER A 244 18.74 18.82 -10.74
N ILE A 245 17.63 19.52 -10.91
CA ILE A 245 16.29 18.94 -10.76
C ILE A 245 15.89 18.01 -11.91
N ASP A 246 16.59 18.10 -13.03
CA ASP A 246 16.35 17.29 -14.23
C ASP A 246 17.00 15.90 -14.13
N ASP A 247 17.90 15.69 -13.16
CA ASP A 247 18.50 14.40 -12.91
C ASP A 247 17.51 13.45 -12.21
N THR A 248 16.83 12.66 -13.04
CA THR A 248 15.86 11.67 -12.57
C THR A 248 16.47 10.60 -11.65
N PHE A 249 17.77 10.31 -11.72
CA PHE A 249 18.43 9.30 -10.88
C PHE A 249 18.60 9.78 -9.43
N VAL A 250 18.68 11.08 -9.22
CA VAL A 250 18.72 11.74 -7.90
C VAL A 250 17.33 11.79 -7.28
N HIS A 251 16.30 12.01 -8.10
CA HIS A 251 14.97 12.39 -7.62
C HIS A 251 13.95 11.25 -7.60
N LEU A 252 14.12 10.19 -8.40
CA LEU A 252 13.21 9.05 -8.52
C LEU A 252 13.87 7.78 -7.98
N THR A 253 13.29 7.13 -6.98
CA THR A 253 13.84 5.93 -6.32
C THR A 253 13.34 4.62 -6.95
N ASN A 254 12.53 4.69 -8.02
CA ASN A 254 11.99 3.51 -8.68
C ASN A 254 13.11 2.66 -9.31
N VAL A 255 13.12 1.36 -9.01
CA VAL A 255 14.10 0.40 -9.56
C VAL A 255 14.17 0.45 -11.09
N ALA A 256 13.04 0.65 -11.78
CA ALA A 256 12.99 0.74 -13.24
C ALA A 256 13.80 1.93 -13.80
N VAL A 257 13.87 3.04 -13.06
CA VAL A 257 14.71 4.21 -13.41
C VAL A 257 16.14 3.93 -12.97
N GLN A 258 16.34 3.44 -11.76
CA GLN A 258 17.69 3.23 -11.20
C GLN A 258 18.51 2.19 -11.98
N LYS A 259 17.87 1.17 -12.56
CA LYS A 259 18.54 0.16 -13.41
C LYS A 259 19.14 0.71 -14.69
N THR A 260 18.70 1.88 -15.15
CA THR A 260 19.26 2.52 -16.35
C THR A 260 20.38 3.49 -15.99
N ALA A 261 20.76 3.61 -14.71
CA ALA A 261 21.88 4.44 -14.30
C ALA A 261 23.21 3.82 -14.79
N PRO A 262 24.16 4.62 -15.31
CA PRO A 262 25.44 4.10 -15.82
C PRO A 262 26.26 3.34 -14.78
N ASP A 263 26.08 3.67 -13.51
CA ASP A 263 26.79 3.12 -12.36
C ASP A 263 25.89 2.20 -11.50
N TYR A 264 24.80 1.68 -12.08
CA TYR A 264 23.94 0.73 -11.41
C TYR A 264 24.69 -0.57 -11.12
N ASP A 265 24.78 -0.90 -9.85
CA ASP A 265 25.37 -2.15 -9.38
C ASP A 265 24.29 -2.96 -8.64
N PRO A 266 23.87 -4.11 -9.21
CA PRO A 266 22.90 -5.00 -8.57
C PRO A 266 23.34 -5.49 -7.19
N GLU A 267 24.65 -5.62 -6.97
CA GLU A 267 25.24 -6.16 -5.73
C GLU A 267 25.39 -5.09 -4.64
N LYS A 268 25.46 -3.80 -5.00
CA LYS A 268 25.51 -2.69 -4.03
C LYS A 268 24.22 -2.51 -3.22
N GLY A 269 23.17 -3.27 -3.51
CA GLY A 269 22.01 -3.43 -2.63
C GLY A 269 21.42 -2.10 -2.16
N CYS A 270 20.77 -1.35 -3.05
CA CYS A 270 20.06 -0.11 -2.71
C CYS A 270 18.74 -0.38 -1.93
N LYS A 271 18.70 -1.42 -1.10
CA LYS A 271 17.55 -1.79 -0.28
C LYS A 271 17.98 -2.06 1.16
N TRP A 272 17.28 -1.45 2.11
CA TRP A 272 17.32 -1.86 3.50
C TRP A 272 16.02 -2.55 3.87
N SER A 273 16.08 -3.58 4.69
CA SER A 273 14.89 -4.13 5.32
C SER A 273 14.24 -3.08 6.22
N MET A 274 12.93 -3.19 6.43
CA MET A 274 12.23 -2.30 7.34
C MET A 274 12.79 -2.36 8.77
N GLN A 275 13.30 -3.52 9.17
CA GLN A 275 13.94 -3.70 10.48
C GLN A 275 15.25 -2.92 10.60
N GLN A 276 16.12 -2.99 9.57
CA GLN A 276 17.35 -2.19 9.52
C GLN A 276 17.04 -0.70 9.56
N PHE A 277 16.00 -0.27 8.83
CA PHE A 277 15.55 1.12 8.84
C PHE A 277 15.09 1.57 10.23
N ARG A 278 14.26 0.77 10.93
CA ARG A 278 13.81 1.07 12.30
C ARG A 278 14.98 1.17 13.27
N GLN A 279 15.87 0.17 13.26
CA GLN A 279 17.06 0.14 14.12
C GLN A 279 17.95 1.37 13.91
N TYR A 280 18.16 1.76 12.65
CA TYR A 280 18.93 2.94 12.32
C TYR A 280 18.30 4.23 12.86
N LEU A 281 16.97 4.38 12.74
CA LEU A 281 16.28 5.56 13.28
C LEU A 281 16.33 5.60 14.81
N THR A 282 16.05 4.49 15.48
CA THR A 282 16.12 4.39 16.95
C THR A 282 17.53 4.67 17.48
N ALA A 283 18.58 4.35 16.71
CA ALA A 283 19.95 4.67 17.08
C ALA A 283 20.34 6.14 16.86
N ARG A 284 19.58 6.90 16.05
CA ARG A 284 19.94 8.28 15.65
C ARG A 284 19.03 9.36 16.21
N HIS A 285 17.81 9.02 16.58
CA HIS A 285 16.78 9.95 17.04
C HIS A 285 16.24 9.52 18.39
N ASP A 286 15.53 10.43 19.05
CA ASP A 286 14.79 10.09 20.25
C ASP A 286 13.74 9.01 19.94
N ILE A 287 13.61 8.04 20.84
CA ILE A 287 12.67 6.93 20.65
C ILE A 287 11.23 7.42 20.51
N GLN A 288 10.83 8.49 21.20
CA GLN A 288 9.49 9.05 21.14
C GLN A 288 9.20 9.64 19.76
N ASP A 289 10.17 10.32 19.14
CA ASP A 289 10.04 10.86 17.79
C ASP A 289 9.90 9.76 16.74
N VAL A 290 10.65 8.66 16.90
CA VAL A 290 10.55 7.49 16.02
C VAL A 290 9.19 6.82 16.17
N GLU A 291 8.71 6.60 17.40
CA GLU A 291 7.38 6.03 17.63
C GLU A 291 6.25 6.95 17.13
N GLU A 292 6.41 8.27 17.24
CA GLU A 292 5.50 9.26 16.64
C GLU A 292 5.45 9.16 15.12
N MET A 293 6.60 9.02 14.46
CA MET A 293 6.66 8.81 13.01
C MET A 293 5.88 7.54 12.61
N TYR A 294 6.09 6.42 13.30
CA TYR A 294 5.36 5.17 13.01
C TYR A 294 3.85 5.31 13.28
N ARG A 295 3.44 6.03 14.33
CA ARG A 295 2.01 6.32 14.57
C ARG A 295 1.40 7.15 13.43
N LYS A 296 2.11 8.16 12.94
CA LYS A 296 1.70 8.93 11.75
C LYS A 296 1.63 8.06 10.50
N MET A 297 2.50 7.06 10.34
CA MET A 297 2.39 6.08 9.25
C MET A 297 1.13 5.22 9.38
N ASN A 298 0.76 4.78 10.57
CA ASN A 298 -0.49 4.05 10.80
C ASN A 298 -1.71 4.90 10.43
N ASP A 299 -1.70 6.18 10.80
CA ASP A 299 -2.74 7.14 10.41
C ASP A 299 -2.86 7.26 8.89
N ILE A 300 -1.74 7.31 8.15
CA ILE A 300 -1.74 7.30 6.68
C ILE A 300 -2.49 6.08 6.15
N PHE A 301 -2.15 4.89 6.63
CA PHE A 301 -2.73 3.64 6.16
C PHE A 301 -4.25 3.62 6.43
N ILE A 302 -4.67 3.85 7.67
CA ILE A 302 -6.09 3.79 8.04
C ILE A 302 -6.91 4.89 7.35
N LYS A 303 -6.46 6.15 7.39
CA LYS A 303 -7.23 7.27 6.83
C LYS A 303 -7.34 7.20 5.33
N SER A 304 -6.31 6.67 4.64
CA SER A 304 -6.39 6.44 3.20
C SER A 304 -7.45 5.37 2.85
N LEU A 305 -7.52 4.27 3.60
CA LEU A 305 -8.55 3.24 3.44
C LEU A 305 -9.96 3.77 3.77
N GLN A 306 -10.11 4.52 4.86
CA GLN A 306 -11.38 5.14 5.25
C GLN A 306 -11.87 6.15 4.20
N SER A 307 -10.96 6.87 3.52
CA SER A 307 -11.33 7.85 2.48
C SER A 307 -12.05 7.24 1.28
N VAL A 308 -11.85 5.94 1.04
CA VAL A 308 -12.48 5.17 -0.04
C VAL A 308 -13.52 4.17 0.47
N GLN A 309 -13.62 3.93 1.78
CA GLN A 309 -14.47 2.87 2.35
C GLN A 309 -15.93 2.93 1.87
N LYS A 310 -16.53 4.13 1.83
CA LYS A 310 -17.94 4.32 1.41
C LYS A 310 -18.17 4.15 -0.10
N ILE A 311 -17.13 4.26 -0.91
CA ILE A 311 -17.24 4.22 -2.38
C ILE A 311 -16.64 2.94 -2.98
N MET A 312 -15.84 2.20 -2.21
CA MET A 312 -15.28 0.93 -2.65
C MET A 312 -16.42 -0.08 -2.81
N ILE A 313 -16.48 -0.71 -3.97
CA ILE A 313 -17.40 -1.80 -4.27
C ILE A 313 -16.87 -3.01 -3.52
N ASN A 314 -17.44 -3.26 -2.35
CA ASN A 314 -17.07 -4.37 -1.51
C ASN A 314 -17.76 -5.65 -1.97
N ASP A 315 -16.96 -6.62 -2.40
CA ASP A 315 -17.41 -7.97 -2.72
C ASP A 315 -16.71 -8.97 -1.79
N LYS A 316 -17.45 -9.96 -1.28
CA LYS A 316 -16.95 -10.95 -0.33
C LYS A 316 -15.88 -11.88 -0.92
N HIS A 317 -15.84 -12.00 -2.24
CA HIS A 317 -14.82 -12.78 -2.94
C HIS A 317 -13.49 -12.00 -3.01
N CYS A 318 -13.51 -10.67 -2.86
CA CYS A 318 -12.35 -9.84 -3.06
C CYS A 318 -11.52 -9.66 -1.78
N PHE A 319 -10.21 -9.61 -1.97
CA PHE A 319 -9.25 -9.05 -1.02
C PHE A 319 -8.23 -8.24 -1.81
N GLU A 320 -7.38 -7.45 -1.14
CA GLU A 320 -6.34 -6.71 -1.84
C GLU A 320 -5.07 -6.57 -1.01
N LEU A 321 -3.93 -6.84 -1.63
CA LEU A 321 -2.62 -6.58 -1.07
C LEU A 321 -2.05 -5.26 -1.64
N TYR A 322 -2.23 -4.17 -0.91
CA TYR A 322 -1.69 -2.87 -1.30
C TYR A 322 -0.21 -2.73 -0.96
N GLY A 323 0.55 -2.14 -1.88
CA GLY A 323 1.88 -1.61 -1.61
C GLY A 323 1.85 -0.08 -1.45
N TYR A 324 2.10 0.39 -0.24
CA TYR A 324 2.22 1.81 0.08
C TYR A 324 3.64 2.30 -0.14
N ASP A 325 3.78 3.44 -0.81
CA ASP A 325 5.04 4.15 -1.01
C ASP A 325 5.06 5.39 -0.13
N ILE A 326 5.88 5.38 0.91
CA ILE A 326 6.00 6.44 1.92
C ILE A 326 7.36 7.12 1.80
N LEU A 327 7.38 8.45 1.76
CA LEU A 327 8.60 9.25 1.86
C LEU A 327 8.70 9.87 3.25
N ILE A 328 9.88 9.83 3.86
CA ILE A 328 10.11 10.49 5.16
C ILE A 328 10.73 11.87 4.91
N GLY A 329 10.17 12.91 5.51
CA GLY A 329 10.73 14.27 5.51
C GLY A 329 11.86 14.42 6.52
N HIS A 330 12.71 15.44 6.35
CA HIS A 330 13.81 15.77 7.28
C HIS A 330 13.38 15.93 8.75
N ASP A 331 12.11 16.25 8.98
CA ASP A 331 11.41 16.44 10.25
C ASP A 331 10.75 15.14 10.76
N LEU A 332 11.14 13.98 10.23
CA LEU A 332 10.52 12.67 10.48
C LEU A 332 9.02 12.62 10.17
N LYS A 333 8.48 13.56 9.38
CA LYS A 333 7.11 13.50 8.91
C LYS A 333 6.98 12.47 7.77
N PRO A 334 6.14 11.43 7.90
CA PRO A 334 5.87 10.53 6.80
C PRO A 334 4.88 11.16 5.79
N TRP A 335 5.13 10.93 4.51
CA TRP A 335 4.34 11.42 3.39
C TRP A 335 3.89 10.27 2.50
N LEU A 336 2.59 10.16 2.25
CA LEU A 336 2.02 9.25 1.27
C LEU A 336 2.32 9.74 -0.16
N ILE A 337 3.01 8.91 -0.94
CA ILE A 337 3.38 9.22 -2.32
C ILE A 337 2.45 8.51 -3.32
N GLU A 338 2.24 7.22 -3.14
CA GLU A 338 1.32 6.41 -3.94
C GLU A 338 0.88 5.14 -3.19
N VAL A 339 -0.24 4.57 -3.61
CA VAL A 339 -0.72 3.24 -3.21
C VAL A 339 -0.85 2.38 -4.46
N ASN A 340 -0.30 1.17 -4.42
CA ASN A 340 -0.26 0.25 -5.54
C ASN A 340 -1.12 -0.99 -5.26
N ALA A 341 -2.11 -1.28 -6.11
CA ALA A 341 -2.95 -2.50 -6.03
C ALA A 341 -2.21 -3.77 -6.46
N SER A 342 -1.22 -3.63 -7.35
CA SER A 342 -0.37 -4.72 -7.80
C SER A 342 1.09 -4.36 -7.51
N PRO A 343 1.53 -4.35 -6.23
CA PRO A 343 2.93 -4.13 -5.93
C PRO A 343 3.79 -5.17 -6.63
N SER A 344 4.99 -4.80 -7.10
CA SER A 344 5.88 -5.76 -7.76
C SER A 344 6.29 -6.85 -6.78
N LEU A 345 5.87 -8.09 -7.09
CA LEU A 345 6.17 -9.31 -6.34
C LEU A 345 7.19 -10.20 -7.05
N THR A 346 7.84 -9.71 -8.12
CA THR A 346 9.01 -10.36 -8.72
C THR A 346 10.23 -10.09 -7.88
N ALA A 347 10.92 -11.12 -7.39
CA ALA A 347 12.13 -10.97 -6.59
C ALA A 347 13.31 -10.44 -7.41
N SER A 348 14.13 -9.60 -6.79
CA SER A 348 15.35 -9.03 -7.36
C SER A 348 16.64 -9.49 -6.67
N SER A 349 16.52 -10.10 -5.50
CA SER A 349 17.60 -10.72 -4.71
C SER A 349 17.00 -11.84 -3.86
N GLN A 350 17.84 -12.67 -3.24
CA GLN A 350 17.38 -13.73 -2.34
C GLN A 350 16.62 -13.18 -1.13
N ASP A 351 17.05 -12.05 -0.56
CA ASP A 351 16.34 -11.41 0.56
C ASP A 351 14.96 -10.89 0.14
N ASP A 352 14.87 -10.29 -1.06
CA ASP A 352 13.61 -9.83 -1.64
C ASP A 352 12.67 -11.02 -1.93
N TYR A 353 13.23 -12.15 -2.37
CA TYR A 353 12.48 -13.41 -2.55
C TYR A 353 11.94 -13.91 -1.21
N ASN A 354 12.80 -14.04 -0.20
CA ASN A 354 12.43 -14.51 1.14
C ASN A 354 11.33 -13.64 1.77
N LEU A 355 11.45 -12.31 1.63
CA LEU A 355 10.43 -11.35 2.07
C LEU A 355 9.09 -11.59 1.37
N LYS A 356 9.10 -11.68 0.04
CA LYS A 356 7.87 -11.79 -0.78
C LYS A 356 7.19 -13.14 -0.60
N VAL A 357 7.96 -14.23 -0.55
CA VAL A 357 7.44 -15.57 -0.22
C VAL A 357 6.80 -15.54 1.17
N GLY A 358 7.50 -15.03 2.19
CA GLY A 358 6.94 -14.93 3.54
C GLY A 358 5.66 -14.09 3.60
N LEU A 359 5.65 -12.93 2.93
CA LEU A 359 4.48 -12.06 2.80
C LEU A 359 3.29 -12.81 2.21
N LEU A 360 3.49 -13.52 1.09
CA LEU A 360 2.44 -14.23 0.38
C LEU A 360 1.94 -15.46 1.16
N GLU A 361 2.84 -16.22 1.78
CA GLU A 361 2.49 -17.35 2.65
C GLU A 361 1.61 -16.90 3.83
N ASP A 362 2.04 -15.85 4.54
CA ASP A 362 1.35 -15.32 5.70
C ASP A 362 -0.01 -14.70 5.29
N MET A 363 -0.07 -14.07 4.10
CA MET A 363 -1.32 -13.53 3.53
C MET A 363 -2.32 -14.66 3.25
N LEU A 364 -1.89 -15.76 2.63
CA LEU A 364 -2.77 -16.90 2.35
C LEU A 364 -3.31 -17.54 3.64
N HIS A 365 -2.53 -17.52 4.73
CA HIS A 365 -3.04 -17.93 6.05
C HIS A 365 -4.17 -17.03 6.57
N ILE A 366 -4.16 -15.73 6.25
CA ILE A 366 -5.24 -14.79 6.61
C ILE A 366 -6.47 -14.97 5.71
N ILE A 367 -6.27 -15.20 4.41
CA ILE A 367 -7.39 -15.51 3.48
C ILE A 367 -8.14 -16.75 3.97
N ASP A 368 -7.38 -17.70 4.52
CA ASP A 368 -7.87 -18.86 5.28
C ASP A 368 -8.85 -19.74 4.48
N MET A 369 -8.42 -20.13 3.27
CA MET A 369 -9.19 -21.01 2.38
C MET A 369 -9.56 -22.36 3.03
N GLU A 370 -8.77 -22.79 4.02
CA GLU A 370 -8.94 -24.06 4.75
C GLU A 370 -9.73 -23.90 6.06
N ASN A 371 -10.21 -22.69 6.40
CA ASN A 371 -10.91 -22.36 7.65
C ASN A 371 -10.21 -22.91 8.90
N LYS A 372 -8.91 -22.62 9.01
CA LYS A 372 -8.06 -22.97 10.15
C LYS A 372 -8.20 -21.96 11.28
N LEU A 373 -8.43 -20.68 10.96
CA LEU A 373 -8.48 -19.58 11.93
C LEU A 373 -9.86 -19.48 12.61
N THR A 374 -9.89 -18.80 13.76
CA THR A 374 -11.11 -18.51 14.52
C THR A 374 -11.77 -17.19 14.14
N GLY A 375 -11.04 -16.32 13.45
CA GLY A 375 -11.45 -14.96 13.10
C GLY A 375 -11.14 -13.92 14.17
N LYS A 376 -10.55 -14.32 15.30
CA LYS A 376 -10.19 -13.46 16.45
C LYS A 376 -8.69 -13.16 16.53
N GLU A 377 -7.91 -13.68 15.59
CA GLU A 377 -6.46 -13.53 15.57
C GLU A 377 -6.10 -12.06 15.37
N LYS A 378 -5.30 -11.51 16.28
CA LYS A 378 -4.70 -10.17 16.12
C LYS A 378 -3.37 -10.20 15.36
N ARG A 379 -2.83 -11.39 15.12
CA ARG A 379 -1.56 -11.62 14.44
C ARG A 379 -1.56 -12.96 13.72
N VAL A 380 -1.13 -12.96 12.45
CA VAL A 380 -0.96 -14.16 11.63
C VAL A 380 0.35 -14.02 10.84
N GLY A 381 1.34 -14.84 11.17
CA GLY A 381 2.69 -14.73 10.63
C GLY A 381 3.31 -13.36 10.88
N GLY A 382 3.72 -12.70 9.79
CA GLY A 382 4.24 -11.34 9.79
C GLY A 382 3.17 -10.25 9.73
N PHE A 383 1.87 -10.56 9.69
CA PHE A 383 0.80 -9.56 9.67
C PHE A 383 0.25 -9.28 11.07
N ASP A 384 0.06 -8.00 11.37
CA ASP A 384 -0.70 -7.51 12.52
C ASP A 384 -2.06 -6.98 12.07
N LEU A 385 -3.13 -7.39 12.74
CA LEU A 385 -4.46 -6.85 12.50
C LEU A 385 -4.49 -5.41 13.04
N MET A 386 -4.54 -4.42 12.15
CA MET A 386 -4.52 -3.01 12.54
C MET A 386 -5.93 -2.44 12.72
N TRP A 387 -6.92 -2.97 11.99
CA TRP A 387 -8.29 -2.49 11.99
C TRP A 387 -9.29 -3.62 11.73
N ASP A 388 -10.33 -3.72 12.55
CA ASP A 388 -11.46 -4.65 12.41
C ASP A 388 -12.75 -3.93 12.83
N ASP A 389 -13.34 -3.21 11.87
CA ASP A 389 -14.42 -2.22 12.06
C ASP A 389 -14.15 -1.15 13.15
N GLY A 390 -12.89 -1.00 13.52
CA GLY A 390 -12.40 -0.15 14.58
C GLY A 390 -10.91 -0.42 14.81
N PRO A 391 -10.20 0.49 15.51
CA PRO A 391 -8.80 0.30 15.80
C PRO A 391 -8.60 -0.94 16.70
N VAL A 392 -7.68 -1.82 16.31
CA VAL A 392 -7.29 -2.95 17.15
C VAL A 392 -6.14 -2.52 18.05
N MET A 393 -6.35 -2.64 19.36
CA MET A 393 -5.35 -2.25 20.37
C MET A 393 -4.34 -3.38 20.59
N ALA A 394 -3.07 -3.01 20.79
CA ALA A 394 -2.06 -3.94 21.24
C ALA A 394 -2.41 -4.46 22.66
N GLU A 395 -2.12 -5.73 22.94
CA GLU A 395 -2.28 -6.27 24.30
C GLU A 395 -1.16 -5.74 25.21
N GLU A 396 -1.50 -5.39 26.45
CA GLU A 396 -0.51 -5.08 27.49
C GLU A 396 0.34 -6.34 27.73
N GLY A 397 1.58 -6.40 27.22
CA GLY A 397 2.55 -7.44 27.58
C GLY A 397 3.18 -8.28 26.46
N GLY A 398 3.33 -7.75 25.23
CA GLY A 398 4.19 -8.40 24.23
C GLY A 398 5.69 -8.27 24.57
N VAL A 399 6.40 -9.40 24.71
CA VAL A 399 7.75 -9.55 25.30
C VAL A 399 8.90 -8.83 24.57
N ASP A 400 8.69 -8.14 23.45
CA ASP A 400 9.80 -7.59 22.64
C ASP A 400 9.82 -6.06 22.50
N CYS A 401 9.02 -5.32 23.28
CA CYS A 401 9.07 -3.86 23.28
C CYS A 401 9.03 -3.31 24.71
N ILE A 402 9.96 -2.40 25.01
CA ILE A 402 9.96 -1.55 26.20
C ILE A 402 8.54 -0.97 26.36
N SER A 403 7.99 -1.08 27.56
CA SER A 403 6.59 -0.80 27.93
C SER A 403 5.95 0.31 27.07
N PRO A 404 4.89 0.02 26.30
CA PRO A 404 4.27 1.02 25.45
C PRO A 404 3.58 2.09 26.32
N PRO A 405 3.61 3.38 25.94
CA PRO A 405 2.68 4.34 26.52
C PRO A 405 1.25 3.87 26.24
N SER A 406 0.35 4.09 27.20
CA SER A 406 -1.06 3.72 27.12
C SER A 406 -1.64 4.14 25.76
N TYR A 407 -2.26 3.20 25.03
CA TYR A 407 -2.93 3.37 23.73
C TYR A 407 -2.06 3.30 22.45
N SER A 408 -1.34 2.19 22.23
CA SER A 408 -0.75 1.88 20.91
C SER A 408 -1.68 0.99 20.07
N THR A 409 -1.81 1.32 18.78
CA THR A 409 -2.45 0.45 17.78
C THR A 409 -1.64 -0.84 17.61
N ASN A 410 -2.29 -1.97 17.33
CA ASN A 410 -1.66 -3.27 17.13
C ASN A 410 -0.88 -3.33 15.81
N THR A 411 0.29 -2.68 15.78
CA THR A 411 1.12 -2.50 14.60
C THR A 411 2.59 -2.51 15.02
N PHE A 412 3.40 -3.38 14.42
CA PHE A 412 4.81 -3.56 14.78
C PHE A 412 5.73 -3.47 13.54
N LEU A 413 5.48 -2.47 12.69
CA LEU A 413 6.24 -2.24 11.45
C LEU A 413 7.73 -2.02 11.76
N GLY A 414 8.60 -2.83 11.17
CA GLY A 414 10.05 -2.78 11.40
C GLY A 414 10.52 -3.40 12.72
N CYS A 415 9.61 -3.98 13.52
CA CYS A 415 10.01 -4.79 14.67
C CYS A 415 10.57 -6.16 14.22
N HIS A 416 11.10 -6.92 15.18
CA HIS A 416 11.52 -8.29 14.93
C HIS A 416 10.37 -9.16 14.37
N VAL A 417 10.68 -9.97 13.35
CA VAL A 417 9.69 -10.77 12.61
C VAL A 417 9.91 -12.27 12.88
N ASP A 418 9.27 -12.79 13.92
CA ASP A 418 9.30 -14.20 14.32
C ASP A 418 8.22 -15.06 13.63
N ARG A 419 7.89 -14.79 12.35
CA ARG A 419 6.71 -15.38 11.64
C ARG A 419 6.59 -16.90 11.79
N LYS A 420 7.70 -17.63 11.65
CA LYS A 420 7.73 -19.11 11.69
C LYS A 420 7.46 -19.64 13.09
N ALA A 421 7.92 -18.95 14.14
CA ALA A 421 7.63 -19.33 15.51
C ALA A 421 6.16 -19.03 15.84
N GLN A 422 5.69 -17.84 15.48
CA GLN A 422 4.31 -17.41 15.68
C GLN A 422 3.30 -18.35 15.00
N LEU A 423 3.49 -18.69 13.71
CA LEU A 423 2.58 -19.59 12.98
C LEU A 423 2.56 -21.00 13.60
N ARG A 424 3.72 -21.53 14.00
CA ARG A 424 3.79 -22.84 14.67
C ARG A 424 3.00 -22.84 15.98
N GLN A 425 3.14 -21.79 16.79
CA GLN A 425 2.40 -21.67 18.05
C GLN A 425 0.89 -21.51 17.80
N LEU A 426 0.50 -20.66 16.84
CA LEU A 426 -0.88 -20.41 16.46
C LEU A 426 -1.57 -21.71 16.04
N PHE A 427 -1.03 -22.42 15.05
CA PHE A 427 -1.67 -23.65 14.56
C PHE A 427 -1.63 -24.81 15.56
N LYS A 428 -0.61 -24.87 16.44
CA LYS A 428 -0.59 -25.83 17.55
C LYS A 428 -1.76 -25.58 18.51
N HIS A 429 -2.02 -24.31 18.86
CA HIS A 429 -3.13 -23.94 19.74
C HIS A 429 -4.49 -24.21 19.09
N LEU A 430 -4.67 -23.86 17.82
CA LEU A 430 -5.89 -24.12 17.05
C LEU A 430 -6.20 -25.62 16.93
N ALA A 431 -5.17 -26.44 16.71
CA ALA A 431 -5.31 -27.90 16.66
C ALA A 431 -5.69 -28.51 18.01
N ALA A 432 -5.21 -27.94 19.13
CA ALA A 432 -5.60 -28.38 20.47
C ALA A 432 -7.08 -28.05 20.75
N ASN A 433 -7.52 -26.83 20.43
CA ASN A 433 -8.90 -26.39 20.67
C ASN A 433 -9.94 -27.09 19.78
N LYS A 434 -9.56 -27.67 18.63
CA LYS A 434 -10.45 -28.49 17.79
C LYS A 434 -10.67 -29.91 18.35
N LYS A 435 -9.85 -30.36 19.32
CA LYS A 435 -9.95 -31.71 19.92
C LYS A 435 -10.72 -31.74 21.25
N THR A 436 -11.00 -30.59 21.82
CA THR A 436 -11.90 -30.35 22.96
C THR A 436 -13.25 -29.89 22.45
#